data_AF-A0A7C5TUF7-F1
#
_entry.id   AF-A0A7C5TUF7-F1
#
_cell.length_a   1.000
_cell.length_b   1.000
_cell.length_c   1.000
_cell.angle_alpha   90.00
_cell.angle_beta   90.00
_cell.angle_gamma   90.00
#
_symmetry.space_group_name_H-M   'P 1'
#
loop_
_entity.id
_entity.type
_entity.pdbx_description
1 polymer ?
#
loop_
_entity_poly.entity_id
_entity_poly.type
_entity_poly.pdbx_seq_one_letter_code
_entity_poly.pdbx_strand_id
1 'polypeptide(L)'
;VEGRGVVVLAVDNLPCELPAEATRHFGDQLLRFLPAVARCRWEDPLSDLDLPDELRRAVVVHHGELAPGYRYLEEPLARHGGRS
;
A
#
# COMPACT_ATOMS: atom_id res chain seq x y z
N VAL A 1 31.96 28.74 -26.39
CA VAL A 1 30.60 28.19 -26.55
C VAL A 1 30.06 27.87 -25.17
N GLU A 2 29.23 28.74 -24.61
CA GLU A 2 28.56 28.50 -23.33
C GLU A 2 27.18 27.93 -23.61
N GLY A 3 27.02 26.62 -23.39
CA GLY A 3 25.72 25.97 -23.43
C GLY A 3 25.00 26.18 -22.11
N ARG A 4 23.87 26.88 -22.10
CA ARG A 4 22.90 26.81 -21.00
C ARG A 4 22.27 25.42 -21.02
N GLY A 5 22.96 24.44 -20.43
CA GLY A 5 22.39 23.13 -20.16
C GLY A 5 21.29 23.29 -19.11
N VAL A 6 20.05 22.96 -19.45
CA VAL A 6 19.00 22.77 -18.45
C VAL A 6 19.44 21.60 -17.57
N VAL A 7 19.68 21.87 -16.29
CA VAL A 7 19.88 20.81 -15.30
C VAL A 7 18.51 20.18 -15.04
N VAL A 8 18.20 19.10 -15.74
CA VAL A 8 17.04 18.26 -15.43
C VAL A 8 17.44 17.38 -14.27
N LEU A 9 17.11 17.81 -13.05
CA LEU A 9 17.18 16.95 -11.87
C LEU A 9 15.96 16.00 -11.94
N ALA A 10 16.14 14.84 -12.58
CA ALA A 10 15.17 13.75 -12.50
C ALA A 10 15.29 13.15 -11.09
N VAL A 11 14.58 13.75 -10.14
CA VAL A 11 14.41 13.16 -8.81
C VAL A 11 13.32 12.11 -8.94
N ASP A 12 13.72 10.84 -9.02
CA ASP A 12 12.77 9.73 -9.20
C ASP A 12 11.84 9.52 -7.99
N ASN A 13 12.20 10.05 -6.81
CA ASN A 13 11.40 9.94 -5.59
C ASN A 13 11.32 11.28 -4.82
N LEU A 14 10.62 12.25 -5.41
CA LEU A 14 10.36 13.58 -4.82
C LEU A 14 9.87 13.55 -3.35
N PRO A 15 9.06 12.56 -2.88
CA PRO A 15 8.74 12.41 -1.47
C PRO A 15 9.95 12.26 -0.53
N CYS A 16 11.05 11.66 -0.97
CA CYS A 16 12.26 11.49 -0.16
C CYS A 16 13.09 12.78 -0.03
N GLU A 17 12.91 13.75 -0.91
CA GLU A 17 13.55 15.07 -0.80
C GLU A 17 12.85 15.97 0.22
N LEU A 18 11.56 15.71 0.49
CA LEU A 18 10.75 16.39 1.51
C LEU A 18 10.13 15.37 2.49
N PRO A 19 10.94 14.60 3.23
CA PRO A 19 10.50 13.41 3.95
C PRO A 19 9.47 13.72 5.05
N ALA A 20 9.61 14.87 5.70
CA ALA A 20 8.68 15.31 6.74
C ALA A 20 7.31 15.72 6.17
N GLU A 21 7.29 16.37 5.00
CA GLU A 21 6.05 16.79 4.35
C GLU A 21 5.32 15.59 3.75
N ALA A 22 6.04 14.69 3.09
CA ALA A 22 5.50 13.44 2.56
C ALA A 22 4.87 12.58 3.68
N THR A 23 5.57 12.43 4.81
CA THR A 23 5.08 11.67 5.96
C THR A 23 3.80 12.28 6.54
N ARG A 24 3.76 13.60 6.74
CA ARG A 24 2.56 14.29 7.24
C ARG A 24 1.40 14.15 6.27
N HIS A 25 1.64 14.42 4.99
CA HIS A 25 0.60 14.32 3.96
C HIS A 25 0.03 12.90 3.85
N PHE A 26 0.89 11.88 3.78
CA PHE A 26 0.47 10.49 3.78
C PHE A 26 -0.29 10.11 5.05
N GLY A 27 0.22 10.50 6.21
CA GLY A 27 -0.42 10.30 7.50
C GLY A 27 -1.82 10.91 7.55
N ASP A 28 -1.97 12.17 7.14
CA ASP A 28 -3.27 12.87 7.12
C ASP A 28 -4.30 12.20 6.20
N GLN A 29 -3.87 11.50 5.14
CA GLN A 29 -4.76 10.67 4.34
C GLN A 29 -5.07 9.35 5.03
N LEU A 30 -4.06 8.66 5.57
CA LEU A 30 -4.21 7.36 6.23
C LEU A 30 -5.09 7.43 7.49
N LEU A 31 -4.92 8.48 8.30
CA LEU A 31 -5.66 8.69 9.54
C LEU A 31 -7.18 8.72 9.33
N ARG A 32 -7.65 9.12 8.13
CA ARG A 32 -9.09 9.14 7.77
C ARG A 32 -9.69 7.73 7.70
N PHE A 33 -8.86 6.72 7.43
CA PHE A 33 -9.28 5.32 7.30
C PHE A 33 -9.24 4.56 8.62
N LEU A 34 -8.48 5.03 9.61
CA LEU A 34 -8.31 4.33 10.90
C LEU A 34 -9.62 4.02 11.62
N PRO A 35 -10.63 4.90 11.67
CA PRO A 35 -11.89 4.57 12.35
C PRO A 35 -12.60 3.35 11.75
N ALA A 36 -12.53 3.17 10.43
CA ALA A 36 -13.13 2.01 9.76
C ALA A 36 -12.33 0.74 10.08
N VAL A 37 -11.00 0.80 9.98
CA VAL A 37 -10.11 -0.33 10.33
C VAL A 37 -10.30 -0.77 11.77
N ALA A 38 -10.39 0.18 12.70
CA ALA A 38 -10.49 -0.08 14.14
C ALA A 38 -11.84 -0.67 14.57
N ARG A 39 -12.92 -0.41 13.81
CA ARG A 39 -14.27 -0.92 14.10
C ARG A 39 -14.61 -2.21 13.36
N CYS A 40 -13.84 -2.51 12.30
CA CYS A 40 -14.01 -3.70 11.50
C CYS A 40 -13.81 -4.97 12.34
N ARG A 41 -14.70 -5.95 12.15
CA ARG A 41 -14.61 -7.29 12.74
C ARG A 41 -13.79 -8.17 11.82
N TRP A 42 -12.50 -8.29 12.11
CA TRP A 42 -11.56 -9.03 11.27
C TRP A 42 -11.68 -10.55 11.38
N GLU A 43 -12.62 -11.06 12.17
CA GLU A 43 -12.99 -12.47 12.23
C GLU A 43 -13.93 -12.89 11.10
N ASP A 44 -14.61 -11.92 10.47
CA ASP A 44 -15.58 -12.18 9.41
C ASP A 44 -14.87 -12.45 8.05
N PRO A 45 -15.52 -13.15 7.11
CA PRO A 45 -15.00 -13.30 5.76
C PRO A 45 -14.69 -11.96 5.09
N LEU A 46 -13.66 -11.93 4.22
CA LEU A 46 -13.23 -10.69 3.54
C LEU A 46 -14.38 -9.98 2.79
N SER A 47 -15.34 -10.73 2.24
CA SER A 47 -16.53 -10.20 1.56
C SER A 47 -17.46 -9.43 2.49
N ASP A 48 -17.42 -9.75 3.79
CA ASP A 48 -18.40 -9.32 4.78
C ASP A 48 -17.82 -8.25 5.72
N LEU A 49 -16.52 -7.94 5.60
CA LEU A 49 -15.88 -6.87 6.36
C LEU A 49 -16.54 -5.52 6.09
N ASP A 50 -16.93 -4.81 7.15
CA ASP A 50 -17.44 -3.44 7.06
C ASP A 50 -16.29 -2.44 6.86
N LEU A 51 -15.75 -2.44 5.64
CA LEU A 51 -14.68 -1.55 5.21
C LEU A 51 -15.13 -0.72 4.01
N PRO A 52 -14.62 0.53 3.85
CA PRO A 52 -14.61 1.22 2.57
C PRO A 52 -13.99 0.34 1.48
N ASP A 53 -14.50 0.44 0.26
CA ASP A 53 -14.05 -0.42 -0.84
C ASP A 53 -12.58 -0.21 -1.20
N GLU A 54 -12.05 1.00 -0.98
CA GLU A 54 -10.62 1.30 -1.12
C GLU A 54 -9.78 0.44 -0.19
N LEU A 55 -10.19 0.29 1.07
CA LEU A 55 -9.49 -0.55 2.04
C LEU A 55 -9.70 -2.03 1.74
N ARG A 56 -10.93 -2.45 1.39
CA ARG A 56 -11.23 -3.84 1.05
C ARG A 56 -10.35 -4.34 -0.09
N ARG A 57 -10.19 -3.54 -1.15
CA ARG A 57 -9.31 -3.85 -2.28
C ARG A 57 -7.83 -3.82 -1.91
N ALA A 58 -7.44 -3.06 -0.89
CA ALA A 58 -6.07 -2.97 -0.41
C ALA A 58 -5.67 -4.14 0.52
N VAL A 59 -6.62 -4.96 0.98
CA VAL A 59 -6.31 -6.17 1.76
C VAL A 59 -5.60 -7.19 0.87
N VAL A 60 -4.34 -7.49 1.17
CA VAL A 60 -3.52 -8.46 0.42
C VAL A 60 -3.71 -9.88 0.96
N VAL A 61 -3.73 -10.03 2.28
CA VAL A 61 -3.87 -11.31 2.99
C VAL A 61 -4.92 -11.17 4.08
N HIS A 62 -5.81 -12.16 4.20
CA HIS A 62 -6.81 -12.26 5.26
C HIS A 62 -6.87 -13.71 5.76
N HIS A 63 -6.83 -13.91 7.09
CA HIS A 63 -6.78 -15.24 7.71
C HIS A 63 -5.71 -16.20 7.14
N GLY A 64 -4.56 -15.67 6.73
CA GLY A 64 -3.47 -16.47 6.17
C GLY A 64 -3.64 -16.85 4.69
N GLU A 65 -4.72 -16.44 4.05
CA GLU A 65 -4.95 -16.64 2.62
C GLU A 65 -4.83 -15.33 1.85
N LEU A 66 -4.32 -15.42 0.62
CA LEU A 66 -4.30 -14.26 -0.27
C LEU A 66 -5.73 -13.86 -0.65
N ALA A 67 -6.00 -12.57 -0.56
CA ALA A 67 -7.26 -12.01 -1.04
C ALA A 67 -7.41 -12.30 -2.55
N PRO A 68 -8.64 -12.40 -3.08
CA PRO A 68 -8.89 -12.83 -4.46
C PRO A 68 -8.09 -12.06 -5.53
N GLY A 69 -7.93 -10.74 -5.37
CA GLY A 69 -7.18 -9.89 -6.30
C GLY A 69 -5.66 -10.13 -6.30
N TYR A 70 -5.14 -10.84 -5.31
CA TYR A 70 -3.70 -11.07 -5.11
C TYR A 70 -3.29 -12.53 -5.30
N ARG A 71 -4.21 -13.42 -5.73
CA ARG A 71 -3.90 -14.84 -5.98
C ARG A 71 -2.80 -15.06 -7.02
N TYR A 72 -2.56 -14.09 -7.91
CA TYR A 72 -1.43 -14.13 -8.85
C TYR A 72 -0.05 -14.18 -8.15
N LEU A 73 0.01 -13.81 -6.86
CA LEU A 73 1.23 -13.89 -6.05
C LEU A 73 1.50 -15.30 -5.50
N GLU A 74 0.54 -16.22 -5.54
CA GLU A 74 0.70 -17.59 -5.03
C GLU A 74 1.91 -18.30 -5.65
N GLU A 75 2.07 -18.22 -6.97
CA GLU A 75 3.17 -18.87 -7.69
C GLU A 75 4.55 -18.25 -7.35
N PRO A 76 4.74 -16.91 -7.44
CA PRO A 76 5.98 -16.27 -6.98
C PRO A 76 6.32 -16.57 -5.51
N LEU A 77 5.32 -16.55 -4.62
CA LEU A 77 5.51 -16.81 -3.20
C LEU A 77 5.86 -18.28 -2.94
N ALA A 78 5.26 -19.23 -3.66
CA ALA A 78 5.63 -20.64 -3.55
C ALA A 78 7.07 -20.89 -4.01
N ARG A 79 7.55 -20.13 -4.99
CA ARG A 79 8.89 -20.28 -5.59
C ARG A 79 10.00 -19.64 -4.74
N HIS A 80 9.71 -18.50 -4.09
CA HIS A 80 10.73 -17.69 -3.42
C HIS A 80 10.48 -17.46 -1.93
N GLY A 81 9.29 -17.75 -1.43
CA GLY A 81 8.84 -17.40 -0.07
C GLY A 81 9.39 -18.29 1.05
N GLY A 82 10.25 -19.26 0.75
CA GLY A 82 10.90 -20.12 1.74
C GLY A 82 9.91 -20.83 2.67
N ARG A 83 9.43 -22.01 2.28
CA ARG A 83 8.70 -22.88 3.21
C ARG A 83 9.70 -23.34 4.28
N SER A 84 9.64 -22.74 5.48
CA SER A 84 10.16 -23.36 6.71
C SER A 84 9.11 -24.28 7.29
#